data_AF-G0P9M2-F1
#
_entry.id   AF-G0P9M2-F1
#
_cell.length_a   1.000
_cell.length_b   1.000
_cell.length_c   1.000
_cell.angle_alpha   90.00
_cell.angle_beta   90.00
_cell.angle_gamma   90.00
#
_symmetry.space_group_name_H-M   'P 1'
#
loop_
_entity.id
_entity.type
_entity.pdbx_description
1 polymer ?
#
loop_
_entity_poly.entity_id
_entity_poly.type
_entity_poly.pdbx_seq_one_letter_code
_entity_poly.pdbx_strand_id
1 'polypeptide(L)'
;MELKKFGLSAANIIWAQHSETETELLNALPAMHKTSPTWEELRGLGVAWWLKNTASLRICAEEVAKAAFQQNQDSMDALLFYIALHKKNVLTYLFKTIRNEAMANIFMNDLNQDYW
;
A
#
# COMPACT_ATOMS: atom_id res chain seq x y z
N MET A 1 21.12 8.35 7.04
CA MET A 1 20.57 7.03 7.43
C MET A 1 19.71 7.11 8.71
N GLU A 2 19.28 8.32 9.15
CA GLU A 2 18.43 8.50 10.34
C GLU A 2 16.94 8.68 10.02
N LEU A 3 16.60 9.32 8.89
CA LEU A 3 15.22 9.43 8.40
C LEU A 3 14.56 8.06 8.14
N LYS A 4 15.35 7.05 7.74
CA LYS A 4 14.85 5.67 7.58
C LYS A 4 14.51 4.99 8.91
N LYS A 5 15.09 5.43 10.03
CA LYS A 5 14.88 4.82 11.35
C LYS A 5 13.76 5.49 12.15
N PHE A 6 13.57 6.80 11.99
CA PHE A 6 12.61 7.57 12.79
C PHE A 6 11.48 8.23 11.99
N GLY A 7 11.56 8.25 10.65
CA GLY A 7 10.61 8.97 9.82
C GLY A 7 10.74 10.49 9.94
N LEU A 8 9.79 11.22 9.35
CA LEU A 8 9.64 12.65 9.49
C LEU A 8 9.09 13.00 10.88
N SER A 9 9.48 14.16 11.39
CA SER A 9 8.89 14.71 12.61
C SER A 9 7.40 14.98 12.39
N ALA A 10 6.61 14.90 13.48
CA ALA A 10 5.19 15.23 13.44
C ALA A 10 4.96 16.66 12.89
N ALA A 11 5.85 17.61 13.22
CA ALA A 11 5.79 18.97 12.69
C ALA A 11 5.83 18.98 11.15
N ASN A 12 6.75 18.24 10.52
CA ASN A 12 6.86 18.17 9.06
C ASN A 12 5.63 17.52 8.41
N ILE A 13 5.06 16.49 9.05
CA ILE A 13 3.81 15.86 8.59
C ILE A 13 2.65 16.85 8.65
N ILE A 14 2.53 17.62 9.74
CA ILE A 14 1.51 18.65 9.89
C ILE A 14 1.67 19.74 8.84
N TRP A 15 2.91 20.20 8.57
CA TRP A 15 3.17 21.17 7.50
C TRP A 15 2.78 20.64 6.12
N ALA A 16 3.12 19.39 5.82
CA ALA A 16 2.69 18.75 4.57
C ALA A 16 1.16 18.68 4.47
N GLN A 17 0.47 18.38 5.57
CA GLN A 17 -1.00 18.31 5.62
C GLN A 17 -1.65 19.67 5.36
N HIS A 18 -1.06 20.77 5.82
CA HIS A 18 -1.56 22.12 5.58
C HIS A 18 -1.15 22.68 4.22
N SER A 19 -0.25 22.01 3.50
CA SER A 19 0.15 22.43 2.16
C SER A 19 -0.99 22.26 1.16
N GLU A 20 -1.03 23.13 0.15
CA GLU A 20 -1.94 23.04 -1.00
C GLU A 20 -1.28 22.30 -2.18
N THR A 21 0.02 22.03 -2.11
CA THR A 21 0.82 21.40 -3.18
C THR A 21 1.11 19.93 -2.89
N GLU A 22 0.07 19.16 -2.56
CA GLU A 22 0.21 17.74 -2.18
C GLU A 22 0.73 16.88 -3.34
N THR A 23 0.30 17.18 -4.56
CA THR A 23 0.67 16.40 -5.75
C THR A 23 2.15 16.60 -6.08
N GLU A 24 2.63 17.83 -6.01
CA GLU A 24 4.02 18.20 -6.19
C GLU A 24 4.88 17.59 -5.08
N LEU A 25 4.40 17.60 -3.84
CA LEU A 25 5.08 16.96 -2.71
C LEU A 25 5.21 15.45 -2.92
N LEU A 26 4.13 14.78 -3.34
CA LEU A 26 4.13 13.35 -3.66
C LEU A 26 5.10 13.05 -4.81
N ASN A 27 5.09 13.87 -5.86
CA ASN A 27 6.01 13.77 -6.99
C ASN A 27 7.44 14.15 -6.63
N ALA A 28 7.71 14.81 -5.51
CA ALA A 28 9.07 15.07 -5.04
C ALA A 28 9.66 13.86 -4.29
N LEU A 29 8.83 12.90 -3.87
CA LEU A 29 9.30 11.76 -3.09
C LEU A 29 10.09 10.79 -3.95
N PRO A 30 11.34 10.45 -3.57
CA PRO A 30 12.14 9.46 -4.29
C PRO A 30 11.46 8.09 -4.37
N ALA A 31 10.66 7.73 -3.36
CA ALA A 31 9.91 6.48 -3.33
C ALA A 31 8.91 6.36 -4.48
N MET A 32 8.30 7.47 -4.91
CA MET A 32 7.32 7.48 -6.01
C MET A 32 7.98 7.35 -7.40
N HIS A 33 9.28 7.66 -7.50
CA HIS A 33 10.07 7.47 -8.73
C HIS A 33 10.76 6.11 -8.79
N LYS A 34 10.81 5.37 -7.68
CA LYS A 34 11.34 4.01 -7.66
C LYS A 34 10.31 3.06 -8.24
N THR A 35 10.80 2.03 -8.93
CA THR A 35 9.97 0.90 -9.39
C THR A 35 9.45 0.03 -8.25
N SER A 36 9.95 0.20 -7.02
CA SER A 36 9.61 -0.62 -5.85
C SER A 36 9.47 0.23 -4.57
N PRO A 37 8.41 1.03 -4.44
CA PRO A 37 8.13 1.75 -3.19
C PRO A 37 7.82 0.76 -2.06
N THR A 38 8.41 0.99 -0.88
CA THR A 38 8.15 0.15 0.31
C THR A 38 7.20 0.85 1.29
N TRP A 39 6.44 0.05 2.05
CA TRP A 39 5.57 0.57 3.10
C TRP A 39 6.34 1.40 4.15
N GLU A 40 7.54 0.95 4.52
CA GLU A 40 8.37 1.65 5.50
C GLU A 40 8.75 3.07 5.04
N GLU A 41 9.04 3.25 3.76
CA GLU A 41 9.36 4.57 3.19
C GLU A 41 8.14 5.50 3.22
N LEU A 42 6.97 5.03 2.78
CA LEU A 42 5.73 5.82 2.80
C LEU A 42 5.26 6.13 4.23
N ARG A 43 5.36 5.15 5.14
CA ARG A 43 5.06 5.32 6.56
C ARG A 43 6.00 6.32 7.21
N GLY A 44 7.30 6.23 6.94
CA GLY A 44 8.30 7.15 7.45
C GLY A 44 8.07 8.60 6.98
N LEU A 45 7.54 8.79 5.77
CA LEU A 45 7.19 10.10 5.22
C LEU A 45 5.79 10.59 5.63
N GLY A 46 5.03 9.76 6.34
CA GLY A 46 3.69 10.08 6.80
C GLY A 46 2.69 10.33 5.68
N VAL A 47 2.87 9.74 4.49
CA VAL A 47 2.06 10.04 3.29
C VAL A 47 0.56 9.86 3.53
N ALA A 48 0.19 8.83 4.30
CA ALA A 48 -1.20 8.57 4.67
C ALA A 48 -1.85 9.67 5.55
N TRP A 49 -1.05 10.52 6.20
CA TRP A 49 -1.53 11.55 7.13
C TRP A 49 -1.75 12.91 6.47
N TRP A 50 -0.99 13.23 5.43
CA TRP A 50 -1.06 14.53 4.77
C TRP A 50 -1.69 14.50 3.37
N LEU A 51 -1.76 13.33 2.72
CA LEU A 51 -2.39 13.20 1.41
C LEU A 51 -3.91 13.18 1.55
N LYS A 52 -4.57 14.27 1.14
CA LYS A 52 -6.02 14.44 1.28
C LYS A 52 -6.79 13.72 0.18
N ASN A 53 -6.18 13.53 -1.00
CA ASN A 53 -6.83 12.84 -2.11
C ASN A 53 -6.80 11.31 -1.92
N THR A 54 -7.96 10.76 -1.56
CA THR A 54 -8.15 9.31 -1.39
C THR A 54 -7.82 8.50 -2.64
N ALA A 55 -8.03 9.04 -3.85
CA ALA A 55 -7.66 8.35 -5.08
C ALA A 55 -6.14 8.20 -5.22
N SER A 56 -5.39 9.28 -4.94
CA SER A 56 -3.92 9.24 -4.91
C SER A 56 -3.39 8.30 -3.83
N LEU A 57 -4.03 8.26 -2.66
CA LEU A 57 -3.66 7.33 -1.59
C LEU A 57 -3.87 5.87 -2.00
N ARG A 58 -4.97 5.56 -2.68
CA ARG A 58 -5.23 4.22 -3.22
C ARG A 58 -4.17 3.80 -4.24
N ILE A 59 -3.76 4.72 -5.11
CA ILE A 59 -2.67 4.47 -6.08
C ILE A 59 -1.37 4.16 -5.34
N CYS A 60 -0.99 4.97 -4.35
CA CYS A 60 0.22 4.73 -3.57
C CYS A 60 0.20 3.37 -2.86
N ALA A 61 -0.92 3.01 -2.24
CA ALA A 61 -1.09 1.72 -1.57
C ALA A 61 -1.03 0.54 -2.54
N GLU A 62 -1.57 0.70 -3.76
CA GLU A 62 -1.50 -0.33 -4.79
C GLU A 62 -0.09 -0.54 -5.34
N GLU A 63 0.69 0.54 -5.53
CA GLU A 63 2.09 0.43 -5.93
C GLU A 63 2.94 -0.28 -4.87
N VAL A 64 2.67 -0.01 -3.57
CA VAL A 64 3.29 -0.79 -2.48
C VAL A 64 2.88 -2.25 -2.51
N ALA A 65 1.61 -2.55 -2.74
CA ALA A 65 1.12 -3.93 -2.83
C ALA A 65 1.82 -4.69 -3.96
N LYS A 66 1.95 -4.08 -5.14
CA LYS A 66 2.68 -4.66 -6.28
C LYS A 66 4.15 -4.86 -5.95
N ALA A 67 4.81 -3.88 -5.35
CA ALA A 67 6.22 -3.97 -4.98
C ALA A 67 6.47 -5.07 -3.95
N ALA A 68 5.60 -5.20 -2.94
CA ALA A 68 5.66 -6.25 -1.92
C ALA A 68 5.51 -7.64 -2.55
N PHE A 69 4.52 -7.83 -3.44
CA PHE A 69 4.36 -9.08 -4.19
C PHE A 69 5.58 -9.39 -5.05
N GLN A 70 6.11 -8.42 -5.79
CA GLN A 70 7.24 -8.63 -6.70
C GLN A 70 8.54 -9.00 -5.99
N GLN A 71 8.72 -8.56 -4.74
CA GLN A 71 9.94 -8.79 -3.98
C GLN A 71 10.15 -10.28 -3.65
N ASN A 72 9.12 -10.93 -3.11
CA ASN A 72 9.20 -12.33 -2.64
C ASN A 72 8.36 -13.30 -3.47
N GLN A 73 7.58 -12.79 -4.44
CA GLN A 73 6.54 -13.55 -5.16
C GLN A 73 5.50 -14.19 -4.22
N ASP A 74 5.38 -13.67 -3.00
CA ASP A 74 4.41 -14.13 -2.02
C ASP A 74 3.16 -13.23 -2.05
N SER A 75 2.00 -13.85 -2.30
CA SER A 75 0.72 -13.14 -2.30
C SER A 75 0.31 -12.70 -0.89
N MET A 76 0.86 -13.31 0.16
CA MET A 76 0.62 -12.92 1.55
C MET A 76 1.19 -11.54 1.87
N ASP A 77 2.33 -11.16 1.29
CA ASP A 77 2.96 -9.84 1.51
C ASP A 77 2.11 -8.69 0.96
N ALA A 78 1.36 -8.94 -0.11
CA ALA A 78 0.44 -7.98 -0.70
C ALA A 78 -1.01 -8.08 -0.16
N LEU A 79 -1.30 -9.11 0.63
CA LEU A 79 -2.66 -9.46 1.04
C LEU A 79 -3.38 -8.33 1.75
N LEU A 80 -2.74 -7.78 2.79
CA LEU A 80 -3.33 -6.75 3.63
C LEU A 80 -3.67 -5.48 2.82
N PHE A 81 -2.80 -5.09 1.89
CA PHE A 81 -3.01 -3.92 1.04
C PHE A 81 -4.21 -4.12 0.11
N TYR A 82 -4.33 -5.27 -0.56
CA TYR A 82 -5.44 -5.49 -1.47
C TYR A 82 -6.78 -5.70 -0.76
N ILE A 83 -6.79 -6.25 0.46
CA ILE A 83 -8.01 -6.27 1.30
C ILE A 83 -8.42 -4.84 1.65
N ALA A 84 -7.49 -4.01 2.12
CA ALA A 84 -7.76 -2.61 2.46
C ALA A 84 -8.23 -1.79 1.25
N LEU A 85 -7.82 -2.16 0.04
CA LEU A 85 -8.27 -1.57 -1.22
C LEU A 85 -9.59 -2.16 -1.75
N HIS A 86 -10.20 -3.12 -1.05
CA HIS A 86 -11.37 -3.89 -1.50
C HIS A 86 -11.17 -4.59 -2.86
N LYS A 87 -9.93 -4.99 -3.18
CA LYS A 87 -9.54 -5.63 -4.45
C LYS A 87 -9.42 -7.15 -4.31
N LYS A 88 -10.46 -7.82 -3.78
CA LYS A 88 -10.44 -9.28 -3.55
C LYS A 88 -10.20 -10.09 -4.83
N ASN A 89 -10.72 -9.64 -5.97
CA ASN A 89 -10.55 -10.34 -7.26
C ASN A 89 -9.07 -10.43 -7.68
N VAL A 90 -8.30 -9.38 -7.38
CA VAL A 90 -6.85 -9.36 -7.65
C VAL A 90 -6.15 -10.41 -6.79
N LEU A 91 -6.52 -10.52 -5.51
CA LEU A 91 -5.99 -11.55 -4.61
C LEU A 91 -6.32 -12.97 -5.07
N THR A 92 -7.58 -13.24 -5.42
CA THR A 92 -7.97 -14.56 -5.96
C THR A 92 -7.13 -14.94 -7.17
N TYR A 93 -6.85 -13.99 -8.07
CA TYR A 93 -5.99 -14.23 -9.21
C TYR A 93 -4.53 -14.50 -8.79
N LEU A 94 -3.97 -13.67 -7.91
CA LEU A 94 -2.60 -13.84 -7.42
C LEU A 94 -2.40 -15.21 -6.75
N PHE A 95 -3.31 -15.63 -5.86
CA PHE A 95 -3.24 -16.93 -5.19
C PHE A 95 -3.36 -18.12 -6.17
N LYS A 96 -4.12 -17.98 -7.26
CA LYS A 96 -4.14 -18.97 -8.34
C LYS A 96 -2.79 -19.06 -9.06
N THR A 97 -2.12 -17.94 -9.29
CA THR A 97 -0.81 -17.90 -9.94
C THR A 97 0.26 -18.63 -9.14
N ILE A 98 0.26 -18.48 -7.81
CA ILE A 98 1.16 -19.23 -6.90
C ILE A 98 0.61 -20.62 -6.49
N ARG A 99 -0.44 -21.11 -7.17
CA ARG A 99 -1.05 -22.45 -6.96
C ARG A 99 -1.51 -22.72 -5.52
N ASN A 100 -1.91 -21.67 -4.79
CA ASN A 100 -2.51 -21.81 -3.46
C ASN A 100 -4.03 -21.85 -3.58
N GLU A 101 -4.55 -23.04 -3.87
CA GLU A 101 -5.99 -23.26 -4.11
C GLU A 101 -6.84 -23.01 -2.86
N ALA A 102 -6.30 -23.29 -1.66
CA ALA A 102 -7.00 -23.07 -0.40
C ALA A 102 -7.34 -21.59 -0.18
N MET A 103 -6.34 -20.70 -0.28
CA MET A 103 -6.60 -19.26 -0.16
C MET A 103 -7.38 -18.70 -1.34
N ALA A 104 -7.16 -19.19 -2.56
CA ALA A 104 -7.98 -18.79 -3.70
C ALA A 104 -9.47 -19.08 -3.47
N ASN A 105 -9.81 -20.25 -2.92
CA ASN A 105 -11.18 -20.62 -2.58
C ASN A 105 -11.77 -19.74 -1.47
N ILE A 106 -10.98 -19.38 -0.45
CA ILE A 106 -11.41 -18.45 0.61
C ILE A 106 -11.82 -17.09 0.02
N PHE A 107 -11.00 -16.52 -0.87
CA PHE A 107 -11.32 -15.22 -1.48
C PHE A 107 -12.38 -15.28 -2.58
N MET A 108 -12.67 -16.47 -3.12
CA MET A 108 -13.81 -16.68 -4.03
C MET A 108 -15.14 -16.62 -3.27
N ASN A 109 -15.16 -17.10 -2.03
CA ASN A 109 -16.34 -17.04 -1.20
C ASN A 109 -16.65 -15.59 -0.76
N ASP A 110 -17.91 -15.33 -0.42
CA ASP A 110 -18.29 -14.04 0.12
C ASP A 110 -17.84 -13.95 1.59
N LEU A 111 -16.77 -13.20 1.82
CA LEU A 111 -16.20 -12.97 3.15
C LEU A 111 -17.11 -12.15 4.07
N ASN A 112 -18.22 -11.59 3.56
CA ASN A 112 -19.22 -10.89 4.36
C ASN A 112 -20.28 -11.83 4.94
N GLN A 113 -20.26 -13.10 4.57
CA GLN A 113 -21.17 -14.10 5.12
C GLN A 113 -20.53 -14.67 6.40
N ASP A 114 -21.23 -14.56 7.52
CA ASP A 114 -20.85 -15.22 8.77
C ASP A 114 -21.04 -16.75 8.59
N TYR A 115 -19.95 -17.47 8.34
CA TYR A 115 -19.90 -18.95 8.34
C TYR A 115 -19.13 -19.49 9.55
N TRP A 116 -19.29 -18.80 10.68
CA TRP A 116 -18.85 -19.13 12.03
C TRP A 116 -20.00 -18.88 13.02
#